data_AF-A0A0B6Y4Z5-F1
#
_entry.id   AF-A0A0B6Y4Z5-F1
#
_cell.length_a   1.000
_cell.length_b   1.000
_cell.length_c   1.000
_cell.angle_alpha   90.00
_cell.angle_beta   90.00
_cell.angle_gamma   90.00
#
_symmetry.space_group_name_H-M   'P 1'
#
loop_
_entity.id
_entity.type
_entity.pdbx_description
1 polymer ?
#
loop_
_entity_poly.entity_id
_entity_poly.type
_entity_poly.pdbx_seq_one_letter_code
_entity_poly.pdbx_strand_id
1 'polypeptide(L)'
;AETNLANLQSYVKDVLTTIVSSGLICPPVMRDVFSTLKSQAMLNYPDNTAVRYHAVTSFIFLRFFTAAIMGPTLFDLYSDILEPSLQRTFT
;
A
#
# COMPACT_ATOMS: atom_id res chain seq x y z
N ALA A 1 -26.51 -3.69 5.55
CA ALA A 1 -25.62 -3.66 4.37
C ALA A 1 -24.96 -2.29 4.20
N GLU A 2 -25.73 -1.20 4.28
CA GLU A 2 -25.22 0.18 4.18
C GLU A 2 -24.16 0.54 5.24
N THR A 3 -24.34 0.08 6.48
CA THR A 3 -23.38 0.27 7.57
C THR A 3 -22.01 -0.38 7.29
N ASN A 4 -21.99 -1.58 6.67
CA ASN A 4 -20.74 -2.28 6.36
C ASN A 4 -19.96 -1.56 5.26
N LEU A 5 -20.68 -1.02 4.27
CA LEU A 5 -20.09 -0.21 3.22
C LEU A 5 -19.50 1.10 3.78
N ALA A 6 -20.23 1.79 4.65
CA ALA A 6 -19.76 3.00 5.32
C ALA A 6 -18.51 2.73 6.18
N ASN A 7 -18.50 1.62 6.92
CA ASN A 7 -17.33 1.21 7.70
C ASN A 7 -16.12 0.92 6.81
N LEU A 8 -16.30 0.18 5.72
CA LEU A 8 -15.22 -0.10 4.76
C LEU A 8 -14.66 1.18 4.14
N GLN A 9 -15.53 2.11 3.75
CA GLN A 9 -15.13 3.40 3.22
C GLN A 9 -14.33 4.22 4.23
N SER A 10 -14.72 4.21 5.51
CA SER A 10 -13.96 4.88 6.57
C SER A 10 -12.57 4.26 6.73
N TYR A 11 -12.48 2.93 6.84
CA TYR A 11 -11.19 2.25 7.01
C TYR A 11 -10.25 2.49 5.84
N VAL A 12 -10.75 2.39 4.60
CA VAL A 12 -9.94 2.66 3.41
C VAL A 12 -9.47 4.11 3.40
N LYS A 13 -10.33 5.05 3.77
CA LYS A 13 -9.97 6.48 3.84
C LYS A 13 -8.90 6.74 4.89
N ASP A 14 -9.02 6.15 6.08
CA ASP A 14 -8.05 6.34 7.17
C ASP A 14 -6.68 5.73 6.82
N VAL A 15 -6.67 4.54 6.24
CA VAL A 15 -5.45 3.87 5.76
C VAL A 15 -4.79 4.70 4.64
N LEU A 16 -5.56 5.13 3.63
CA LEU A 16 -5.02 5.96 2.55
C LEU A 16 -4.46 7.29 3.05
N THR A 17 -5.15 7.93 4.00
CA THR A 17 -4.70 9.20 4.59
C THR A 17 -3.38 9.02 5.33
N THR A 18 -3.25 7.93 6.09
CA THR A 18 -2.02 7.59 6.82
C THR A 18 -0.86 7.26 5.87
N ILE A 19 -1.14 6.54 4.78
CA ILE A 19 -0.15 6.24 3.74
C ILE A 19 0.37 7.53 3.11
N VAL A 20 -0.54 8.42 2.68
CA VAL A 20 -0.15 9.67 2.00
C VAL A 20 0.61 10.59 2.95
N SER A 21 0.22 10.68 4.23
CA SER A 21 0.94 11.49 5.23
C SER A 21 2.32 10.94 5.56
N SER A 22 2.50 9.62 5.54
CA SER A 22 3.80 8.97 5.76
C SER A 22 4.83 9.21 4.63
N GLY A 23 4.38 9.69 3.46
CA GLY A 23 5.26 9.94 2.31
C GLY A 23 6.44 10.88 2.59
N LEU A 24 6.29 11.80 3.56
CA LEU A 24 7.36 12.71 3.99
C LEU A 24 8.45 12.02 4.83
N ILE A 25 8.10 10.96 5.54
CA ILE A 25 8.99 10.17 6.43
C ILE A 25 9.61 8.99 5.66
N CYS A 26 9.26 8.83 4.37
CA CYS A 26 9.70 7.72 3.55
C CYS A 26 11.24 7.59 3.54
N PRO A 27 11.79 6.39 3.85
CA PRO A 27 13.22 6.15 3.92
C PRO A 27 13.94 6.53 2.61
N PRO A 28 15.18 7.06 2.67
CA PRO A 28 15.93 7.46 1.47
C PRO A 28 16.05 6.36 0.42
N VAL A 29 16.29 5.12 0.86
CA VAL A 29 16.40 3.94 -0.02
C VAL A 29 15.12 3.71 -0.83
N MET A 30 13.95 3.86 -0.18
CA MET A 30 12.67 3.67 -0.84
C MET A 30 12.39 4.81 -1.84
N ARG A 31 12.80 6.04 -1.49
CA ARG A 31 12.75 7.19 -2.40
C ARG A 31 13.60 6.98 -3.66
N ASP A 32 14.78 6.39 -3.53
CA ASP A 32 15.65 6.08 -4.67
C ASP A 32 15.01 5.05 -5.59
N VAL A 33 14.45 3.96 -5.03
CA VAL A 33 13.73 2.94 -5.81
C VAL A 33 12.58 3.56 -6.61
N PHE A 34 11.77 4.44 -5.99
CA PHE A 34 10.68 5.12 -6.68
C PHE A 34 11.17 6.12 -7.74
N SER A 35 12.28 6.80 -7.48
CA SER A 35 12.92 7.69 -8.45
C SER A 35 13.39 6.92 -9.69
N THR A 36 14.06 5.77 -9.49
CA THR A 36 14.48 4.89 -10.58
C THR A 36 13.28 4.35 -11.34
N LEU A 37 12.24 3.89 -10.65
CA LEU A 37 11.01 3.38 -11.28
C LEU A 37 10.33 4.46 -12.12
N LYS A 38 10.23 5.69 -11.60
CA LYS A 38 9.71 6.85 -12.33
C LYS A 38 10.54 7.15 -13.56
N SER A 39 11.87 7.17 -13.44
CA SER A 39 12.77 7.43 -14.57
C SER A 39 12.65 6.36 -15.65
N GLN A 40 12.55 5.08 -15.27
CA GLN A 40 12.34 3.99 -16.21
C GLN A 40 10.99 4.08 -16.90
N ALA A 41 9.92 4.41 -16.16
CA ALA A 41 8.60 4.64 -16.75
C ALA A 41 8.60 5.82 -17.73
N MET A 42 9.35 6.88 -17.44
CA MET A 42 9.52 8.04 -18.33
C MET A 42 10.26 7.69 -19.62
N LEU A 43 11.30 6.85 -19.55
CA LEU A 43 12.06 6.43 -20.72
C LEU A 43 11.28 5.46 -21.62
N ASN A 44 10.52 4.54 -21.02
CA ASN A 44 9.76 3.53 -21.76
C ASN A 44 8.45 4.08 -22.34
N TYR A 45 7.83 5.08 -21.68
CA TYR A 45 6.55 5.65 -22.08
C TYR A 45 6.57 7.19 -22.05
N PRO A 46 7.34 7.83 -22.96
CA PRO A 46 7.53 9.28 -22.96
C PRO A 46 6.24 10.06 -23.19
N ASP A 47 5.35 9.56 -24.06
CA ASP A 47 4.08 10.22 -24.46
C ASP A 47 2.96 10.14 -23.43
N ASN A 48 3.07 9.24 -22.44
CA ASN A 48 2.02 9.05 -21.45
C ASN A 48 2.49 9.45 -20.04
N THR A 49 2.17 10.69 -19.67
CA THR A 49 2.48 11.23 -18.35
C THR A 49 1.75 10.52 -17.21
N ALA A 50 0.57 9.91 -17.48
CA ALA A 50 -0.15 9.14 -16.47
C ALA A 50 0.58 7.84 -16.11
N VAL A 51 1.25 7.20 -17.06
CA VAL A 51 2.04 5.97 -16.82
C VAL A 51 3.15 6.20 -15.79
N ARG A 52 3.71 7.41 -15.72
CA ARG A 52 4.75 7.79 -14.74
C ARG A 52 4.24 7.69 -13.30
N TYR A 53 3.01 8.16 -13.06
CA TYR A 53 2.37 8.11 -11.75
C TYR A 53 1.79 6.73 -11.48
N HIS A 54 1.18 6.10 -12.48
CA HIS A 54 0.64 4.75 -12.34
C HIS A 54 1.75 3.74 -12.02
N ALA A 55 2.91 3.78 -12.68
CA ALA A 55 3.99 2.82 -12.41
C ALA A 55 4.42 2.84 -10.94
N VAL A 56 4.64 4.04 -10.39
CA VAL A 56 5.07 4.21 -8.99
C VAL A 56 3.94 3.86 -8.02
N THR A 57 2.75 4.45 -8.19
CA THR A 57 1.63 4.23 -7.28
C THR A 57 1.17 2.78 -7.29
N SER A 58 1.08 2.13 -8.46
CA SER A 58 0.66 0.72 -8.56
C SER A 58 1.65 -0.21 -7.89
N PHE A 59 2.96 0.04 -8.06
CA PHE A 59 3.98 -0.78 -7.41
C PHE A 59 3.87 -0.68 -5.89
N ILE A 60 3.76 0.53 -5.36
CA ILE A 60 3.66 0.76 -3.91
C ILE A 60 2.39 0.11 -3.35
N PHE A 61 1.24 0.38 -3.96
CA PHE A 61 -0.03 -0.17 -3.48
C PHE A 61 -0.09 -1.70 -3.58
N LEU A 62 0.32 -2.28 -4.71
CA LEU A 62 0.18 -3.72 -4.95
C LEU A 62 1.30 -4.57 -4.34
N ARG A 63 2.55 -4.09 -4.34
CA ARG A 63 3.69 -4.89 -3.85
C ARG A 63 4.08 -4.59 -2.43
N PHE A 64 3.81 -3.38 -1.93
CA PHE A 64 4.14 -3.01 -0.56
C PHE A 64 2.89 -3.08 0.34
N PHE A 65 1.86 -2.28 0.05
CA PHE A 65 0.69 -2.21 0.92
C PHE A 65 -0.19 -3.46 0.87
N THR A 66 -0.48 -4.03 -0.30
CA THR A 66 -1.22 -5.29 -0.37
C THR A 66 -0.47 -6.42 0.32
N ALA A 67 0.87 -6.49 0.17
CA ALA A 67 1.68 -7.48 0.87
C ALA A 67 1.64 -7.28 2.40
N ALA A 68 1.71 -6.03 2.88
CA ALA A 68 1.61 -5.70 4.30
C ALA A 68 0.22 -5.96 4.89
N ILE A 69 -0.85 -5.71 4.11
CA ILE A 69 -2.23 -5.99 4.51
C ILE A 69 -2.50 -7.50 4.56
N MET A 70 -1.99 -8.26 3.58
CA MET A 70 -2.19 -9.72 3.49
C MET A 70 -1.27 -10.51 4.41
N GLY A 71 -0.09 -9.96 4.74
CA GLY A 71 0.90 -10.57 5.63
C GLY A 71 1.27 -9.65 6.81
N PRO A 72 0.31 -9.27 7.68
CA PRO A 72 0.54 -8.30 8.74
C PRO A 72 1.62 -8.75 9.74
N THR A 73 1.82 -10.06 9.91
CA THR A 73 2.86 -10.66 10.75
C THR A 73 4.27 -10.57 10.15
N LEU A 74 4.41 -10.49 8.83
CA LEU A 74 5.72 -10.35 8.15
C LEU A 74 6.27 -8.92 8.21
N PHE A 75 5.40 -7.93 8.36
CA PHE A 75 5.76 -6.52 8.40
C PHE A 75 5.80 -5.96 9.83
N ASP A 76 5.80 -6.83 10.84
CA ASP A 76 5.85 -6.47 12.27
C ASP A 76 4.74 -5.50 12.69
N LEU A 77 3.63 -5.47 11.94
CA LEU A 77 2.46 -4.63 12.23
C LEU A 77 1.63 -5.19 13.39
N TYR A 78 1.97 -6.40 13.88
CA TYR A 78 1.27 -7.11 14.93
C TYR A 78 2.26 -7.98 15.71
N SER A 79 2.45 -7.67 17.00
CA SER A 79 3.41 -8.37 17.88
C SER A 79 2.78 -9.50 18.71
N ASP A 80 1.46 -9.66 18.71
CA ASP A 80 0.79 -10.72 19.47
C ASP A 80 0.16 -11.76 18.56
N ILE A 81 0.56 -13.00 18.81
CA ILE A 81 -0.05 -14.22 18.28
C ILE A 81 -1.57 -14.06 18.31
N LEU A 82 -2.20 -14.16 17.14
CA LEU A 82 -3.65 -14.09 17.01
C LEU A 82 -4.27 -15.12 17.97
N GLU A 83 -5.07 -14.65 18.92
CA GLU A 83 -5.92 -15.51 19.74
C GLU A 83 -6.67 -16.51 18.83
N PRO A 84 -6.70 -17.81 19.17
CA PRO A 84 -7.20 -18.90 18.31
C PRO A 84 -8.69 -18.79 17.92
N SER A 85 -9.39 -17.76 18.37
CA SER A 85 -10.80 -17.48 18.07
C SER A 85 -11.04 -16.80 16.72
N LEU A 86 -10.03 -16.22 16.06
CA LEU A 86 -10.19 -15.53 14.76
C LEU A 86 -9.84 -16.41 13.54
N GLN A 87 -9.45 -17.66 13.75
CA GLN A 87 -8.96 -18.55 12.68
C GLN A 87 -10.06 -19.11 11.76
N ARG A 88 -11.35 -18.82 11.98
CA ARG A 88 -12.46 -19.47 11.25
C ARG A 88 -13.10 -18.71 10.09
N THR A 89 -12.63 -17.52 9.72
CA THR A 89 -13.24 -16.77 8.59
C THR A 89 -12.38 -16.72 7.32
N PHE A 90 -11.18 -17.32 7.34
CA PHE A 90 -10.32 -17.43 6.14
C PHE A 90 -10.25 -18.87 5.60
N THR A 91 -11.40 -19.49 5.37
CA THR A 91 -11.54 -20.62 4.43
C THR A 91 -12.61 -20.29 3.42
#